data_AF-G8ZML8-F1
#
_entry.id   AF-G8ZML8-F1
#
_cell.length_a   1.000
_cell.length_b   1.000
_cell.length_c   1.000
_cell.angle_alpha   90.00
_cell.angle_beta   90.00
_cell.angle_gamma   90.00
#
_symmetry.space_group_name_H-M   'P 1'
#
loop_
_entity.id
_entity.type
_entity.pdbx_description
1 polymer ?
#
loop_
_entity_poly.entity_id
_entity_poly.type
_entity_poly.pdbx_seq_one_letter_code
_entity_poly.pdbx_strand_id
1 'polypeptide(L)'
;MNVVPESNFKSTVSTDQASESVSNVLRTLPDTLRQQEGGAVPISSQLNDRHPLEARLQYWDKTQRNRQLEQYRQLFGVAEPMKRVMELEIVERTDFNPLNQSSLHRDILMNKDASIDWEDVYPGQALQSGLNVGDDVHTRIERQVGI
;
A
#
# COMPACT_ATOMS: atom_id res chain seq x y z
N MET A 1 -13.10 1.92 -14.45
CA MET A 1 -11.73 1.40 -14.22
C MET A 1 -10.80 2.60 -14.16
N ASN A 2 -10.31 2.95 -12.97
CA ASN A 2 -9.35 4.02 -12.84
C ASN A 2 -7.94 3.47 -13.12
N VAL A 3 -7.25 4.04 -14.11
CA VAL A 3 -5.88 3.64 -14.50
C VAL A 3 -4.83 4.38 -13.66
N VAL A 4 -5.22 5.47 -13.01
CA VAL A 4 -4.33 6.41 -12.35
C VAL A 4 -4.70 6.51 -10.87
N PRO A 5 -3.75 6.40 -9.93
CA PRO A 5 -4.04 6.64 -8.52
C PRO A 5 -4.60 8.05 -8.28
N GLU A 6 -5.55 8.18 -7.35
CA GLU A 6 -6.14 9.47 -6.99
C GLU A 6 -5.09 10.43 -6.43
N SER A 7 -5.14 11.70 -6.83
CA SER A 7 -4.26 12.74 -6.30
C SER A 7 -4.77 13.25 -4.95
N ASN A 8 -3.95 13.17 -3.90
CA ASN A 8 -4.24 13.74 -2.58
C ASN A 8 -3.23 14.83 -2.23
N PHE A 9 -3.22 15.89 -3.04
CA PHE A 9 -2.39 17.07 -2.85
C PHE A 9 -3.28 18.32 -2.98
N LYS A 10 -3.08 19.29 -2.08
CA LYS A 10 -3.77 20.58 -2.09
C LYS A 10 -2.76 21.65 -2.51
N SER A 11 -2.93 22.23 -3.70
CA SER A 11 -2.12 23.37 -4.15
C SER A 11 -2.64 24.72 -3.65
N THR A 12 -3.92 24.77 -3.27
CA THR A 12 -4.58 25.99 -2.81
C THR A 12 -5.41 25.70 -1.57
N VAL A 13 -5.50 26.69 -0.70
CA VAL A 13 -6.34 26.68 0.49
C VAL A 13 -7.30 27.85 0.36
N SER A 14 -8.59 27.60 0.57
CA SER A 14 -9.61 28.64 0.60
C SER A 14 -10.39 28.53 1.89
N THR A 15 -10.54 29.67 2.56
CA THR A 15 -11.28 29.80 3.82
C THR A 15 -12.79 29.85 3.61
N ASP A 16 -13.26 30.01 2.37
CA ASP A 16 -14.68 30.13 2.00
C ASP A 16 -15.29 28.81 1.53
N GLN A 17 -14.53 27.71 1.51
CA GLN A 17 -15.06 26.40 1.16
C GLN A 17 -16.10 25.99 2.21
N ALA A 18 -17.36 25.89 1.79
CA ALA A 18 -18.49 25.51 2.64
C ALA A 18 -18.32 24.06 3.12
N SER A 19 -17.61 23.87 4.23
CA SER A 19 -17.70 22.64 5.01
C SER A 19 -19.12 22.54 5.58
N GLU A 20 -19.68 21.34 5.60
CA GLU A 20 -20.98 21.10 6.25
C GLU A 20 -20.85 21.48 7.73
N SER A 21 -21.36 22.66 8.07
CA SER A 21 -21.28 23.22 9.41
C SER A 21 -22.20 22.44 10.34
N VAL A 22 -21.65 21.45 11.04
CA VAL A 22 -22.35 20.77 12.11
C VAL A 22 -22.06 21.49 13.43
N SER A 23 -22.84 22.52 13.75
CA SER A 23 -22.91 23.03 15.13
C SER A 23 -24.34 23.40 15.55
N ASN A 24 -24.57 23.25 16.85
CA ASN A 24 -25.87 23.20 17.51
C ASN A 24 -26.50 24.59 17.74
N VAL A 25 -27.83 24.60 17.80
CA VAL A 25 -28.78 25.66 18.21
C VAL A 25 -29.04 26.82 17.23
N LEU A 26 -28.06 27.37 16.49
CA LEU A 26 -28.33 28.38 15.46
C LEU A 26 -27.50 28.17 14.19
N ARG A 27 -28.17 27.85 13.08
CA ARG A 27 -27.58 27.61 11.74
C ARG A 27 -26.87 28.83 11.11
N THR A 28 -26.99 30.02 11.69
CA THR A 28 -26.62 31.28 11.02
C THR A 28 -25.19 31.75 11.30
N LEU A 29 -24.50 31.17 12.27
CA LEU A 29 -23.13 31.54 12.65
C LEU A 29 -22.23 30.30 12.60
N PRO A 30 -21.29 30.22 11.65
CA PRO A 30 -20.29 29.14 11.64
C PRO A 30 -19.33 29.30 12.83
N ASP A 31 -19.13 28.23 13.60
CA ASP A 31 -18.14 28.17 14.69
C ASP A 31 -16.78 27.77 14.11
N THR A 32 -16.01 28.77 13.68
CA THR A 32 -14.72 28.61 13.00
C THR A 32 -13.59 28.13 13.91
N LEU A 33 -13.73 28.27 15.23
CA LEU A 33 -12.72 27.84 16.21
C LEU A 33 -12.82 26.35 16.52
N ARG A 34 -14.04 25.81 16.67
CA ARG A 34 -14.23 24.36 16.87
C ARG A 34 -14.08 23.54 15.60
N GLN A 35 -14.36 24.13 14.44
CA GLN A 35 -14.26 23.42 13.17
C GLN A 35 -12.82 23.14 12.75
N GLN A 36 -11.80 23.81 13.33
CA GLN A 36 -10.37 23.66 12.98
C GLN A 36 -10.05 23.87 11.47
N GLU A 37 -11.02 24.29 10.68
CA GLU A 37 -10.92 24.54 9.25
C GLU A 37 -10.81 26.06 9.05
N GLY A 38 -9.73 26.54 8.45
CA GLY A 38 -9.57 27.92 7.97
C GLY A 38 -9.13 29.00 8.98
N GLY A 39 -9.41 28.88 10.29
CA GLY A 39 -9.18 29.98 11.25
C GLY A 39 -8.05 29.79 12.27
N ALA A 40 -7.99 28.65 12.95
CA ALA A 40 -7.08 28.39 14.08
C ALA A 40 -5.94 27.42 13.76
N VAL A 41 -5.92 26.86 12.55
CA VAL A 41 -4.94 25.87 12.09
C VAL A 41 -4.07 26.54 11.04
N PRO A 42 -2.73 26.55 11.19
CA PRO A 42 -1.85 27.27 10.27
C PRO A 42 -2.05 26.76 8.84
N ILE A 43 -2.10 27.66 7.86
CA ILE A 43 -2.31 27.31 6.44
C ILE A 43 -1.28 26.27 5.97
N SER A 44 -0.05 26.30 6.50
CA SER A 44 1.01 25.30 6.24
C SER A 44 0.68 23.88 6.71
N SER A 45 -0.24 23.71 7.65
CA SER A 45 -0.73 22.37 8.03
C SER A 45 -1.90 21.89 7.16
N GLN A 46 -2.58 22.82 6.46
CA GLN A 46 -3.63 22.50 5.48
C GLN A 46 -3.06 22.25 4.08
N LEU A 47 -2.01 23.00 3.72
CA LEU A 47 -1.16 22.77 2.57
C LEU A 47 -0.16 21.67 2.93
N ASN A 48 -0.53 20.43 2.66
CA ASN A 48 0.37 19.30 2.81
C ASN A 48 1.56 19.53 1.86
N ASP A 49 2.75 19.87 2.38
CA ASP A 49 3.99 20.17 1.64
C ASP A 49 4.58 18.95 0.90
N ARG A 50 3.71 18.04 0.47
CA ARG A 50 4.05 16.79 -0.21
C ARG A 50 4.02 17.00 -1.71
N HIS A 51 4.93 16.31 -2.39
CA HIS A 51 5.01 16.40 -3.84
C HIS A 51 3.75 15.78 -4.49
N PRO A 52 3.15 16.38 -5.53
CA PRO A 52 1.92 15.88 -6.15
C PRO A 52 2.03 14.44 -6.70
N LEU A 53 3.24 14.01 -7.09
CA LEU A 53 3.48 12.64 -7.55
C LEU A 53 3.76 11.64 -6.42
N GLU A 54 4.02 12.10 -5.19
CA GLU A 54 4.38 11.21 -4.08
C GLU A 54 3.22 10.26 -3.76
N ALA A 55 2.00 10.79 -3.64
CA ALA A 55 0.81 9.97 -3.45
C ALA A 55 0.64 8.95 -4.60
N ARG A 56 0.92 9.38 -5.84
CA ARG A 56 0.80 8.51 -7.01
C ARG A 56 1.80 7.36 -7.00
N LEU A 57 3.06 7.65 -6.66
CA LEU A 57 4.11 6.64 -6.53
C LEU A 57 3.76 5.65 -5.41
N GLN A 58 3.28 6.15 -4.26
CA GLN A 58 2.88 5.31 -3.12
C GLN A 58 1.75 4.33 -3.45
N TYR A 59 0.79 4.74 -4.28
CA TYR A 59 -0.41 3.93 -4.58
C TYR A 59 -0.38 3.27 -5.96
N TRP A 60 0.71 3.38 -6.72
CA TRP A 60 0.80 2.86 -8.09
C TRP A 60 0.54 1.36 -8.15
N ASP A 61 1.31 0.58 -7.41
CA ASP A 61 1.22 -0.89 -7.37
C ASP A 61 -0.17 -1.36 -6.91
N LYS A 62 -0.71 -0.73 -5.87
CA LYS A 62 -2.05 -1.04 -5.36
C LYS A 62 -3.11 -0.78 -6.42
N THR A 63 -3.01 0.34 -7.14
CA THR A 63 -3.95 0.72 -8.19
C THR A 63 -3.85 -0.21 -9.39
N GLN A 64 -2.63 -0.57 -9.80
CA GLN A 64 -2.40 -1.54 -10.87
C GLN A 64 -3.02 -2.90 -10.54
N ARG A 65 -2.82 -3.39 -9.31
CA ARG A 65 -3.39 -4.67 -8.86
C ARG A 65 -4.91 -4.63 -8.81
N ASN A 66 -5.49 -3.55 -8.28
CA ASN A 66 -6.94 -3.37 -8.25
C ASN A 66 -7.54 -3.34 -9.66
N ARG A 67 -6.89 -2.61 -10.59
CA ARG A 67 -7.25 -2.60 -12.01
C ARG A 67 -7.25 -4.01 -12.60
N GLN A 68 -6.23 -4.81 -12.29
CA GLN A 68 -6.14 -6.18 -12.78
C GLN A 68 -7.26 -7.07 -12.24
N LEU A 69 -7.56 -7.00 -10.94
CA LEU A 69 -8.69 -7.72 -10.33
C LEU A 69 -10.04 -7.28 -10.92
N GLU A 70 -10.21 -6.00 -11.25
CA GLU A 70 -11.39 -5.51 -11.97
C GLU A 70 -11.49 -6.12 -13.38
N GLN A 71 -10.37 -6.27 -14.11
CA GLN A 71 -10.35 -6.94 -15.42
C GLN A 71 -10.79 -8.39 -15.29
N TYR A 72 -10.23 -9.10 -14.33
CA TYR A 72 -10.60 -10.48 -14.09
C TYR A 72 -12.06 -10.63 -13.70
N ARG A 73 -12.58 -9.72 -12.86
CA ARG A 73 -14.01 -9.67 -12.55
C ARG A 73 -14.88 -9.50 -13.78
N GLN A 74 -14.46 -8.66 -14.74
CA GLN A 74 -15.20 -8.39 -15.96
C GLN A 74 -15.12 -9.55 -16.96
N LEU A 75 -13.97 -10.21 -17.08
CA LEU A 75 -13.74 -11.29 -18.04
C LEU A 75 -14.22 -12.65 -17.55
N PHE A 76 -13.95 -12.97 -16.29
CA PHE A 76 -14.15 -14.31 -15.71
C PHE A 76 -15.21 -14.33 -14.59
N GLY A 77 -15.74 -13.17 -14.21
CA GLY A 77 -16.71 -13.04 -13.13
C GLY A 77 -16.06 -12.92 -11.74
N VAL A 78 -16.90 -12.88 -10.70
CA VAL A 78 -16.47 -12.56 -9.31
C VAL A 78 -15.62 -13.67 -8.67
N ALA A 79 -15.77 -14.92 -9.11
CA ALA A 79 -15.06 -16.05 -8.53
C ALA A 79 -13.53 -15.94 -8.68
N GLU A 80 -13.06 -15.40 -9.80
CA GLU A 80 -11.64 -15.35 -10.13
C GLU A 80 -10.82 -14.41 -9.24
N PRO A 81 -11.19 -13.12 -9.05
CA PRO A 81 -10.47 -12.25 -8.13
C PRO A 81 -10.53 -12.74 -6.68
N MET A 82 -11.64 -13.37 -6.27
CA MET A 82 -11.76 -13.95 -4.93
C MET A 82 -10.78 -15.11 -4.73
N LYS A 83 -10.71 -16.02 -5.72
CA LYS A 83 -9.76 -17.13 -5.72
C LYS A 83 -8.33 -16.63 -5.60
N ARG A 84 -7.93 -15.65 -6.41
CA ARG A 84 -6.57 -15.08 -6.38
C ARG A 84 -6.20 -14.46 -5.04
N VAL A 85 -7.12 -13.70 -4.43
CA VAL A 85 -6.88 -13.09 -3.11
C VAL A 85 -6.72 -14.18 -2.04
N MET A 86 -7.54 -15.23 -2.09
CA MET A 86 -7.44 -16.35 -1.15
C MET A 86 -6.16 -17.17 -1.35
N GLU A 87 -5.76 -17.44 -2.59
CA GLU A 87 -4.49 -18.14 -2.88
C GLU A 87 -3.29 -17.34 -2.38
N LEU A 88 -3.31 -16.02 -2.56
CA LEU A 88 -2.27 -15.13 -2.07
C LEU A 88 -2.18 -15.15 -0.55
N GLU A 89 -3.32 -15.10 0.14
CA GLU A 89 -3.38 -15.19 1.60
C GLU A 89 -2.88 -16.55 2.12
N ILE A 90 -3.18 -17.64 1.42
CA ILE A 90 -2.65 -18.98 1.75
C ILE A 90 -1.13 -18.96 1.61
N VAL A 91 -0.61 -18.49 0.47
CA VAL A 91 0.83 -18.40 0.23
C VAL A 91 1.50 -17.56 1.31
N GLU A 92 1.02 -16.35 1.61
CA GLU A 92 1.61 -15.50 2.67
C GLU A 92 1.66 -16.18 4.05
N ARG A 93 0.72 -17.09 4.35
CA ARG A 93 0.71 -17.85 5.61
C ARG A 93 1.61 -19.08 5.60
N THR A 94 1.89 -19.64 4.42
CA THR A 94 2.61 -20.91 4.27
C THR A 94 4.01 -20.79 3.68
N ASP A 95 4.36 -19.63 3.12
CA ASP A 95 5.62 -19.39 2.39
C ASP A 95 6.79 -19.25 3.36
N PHE A 96 7.18 -20.37 3.95
CA PHE A 96 8.41 -20.51 4.71
C PHE A 96 9.38 -21.40 3.94
N ASN A 97 10.43 -20.78 3.40
CA ASN A 97 11.54 -21.50 2.81
C ASN A 97 12.86 -21.07 3.49
N PRO A 98 13.48 -21.94 4.31
CA PRO A 98 14.69 -21.56 5.04
C PRO A 98 15.92 -21.43 4.14
N LEU A 99 15.92 -22.11 2.99
CA LEU A 99 17.07 -22.20 2.08
C LEU A 99 17.07 -21.12 1.01
N ASN A 100 15.90 -20.65 0.60
CA ASN A 100 15.76 -19.66 -0.46
C ASN A 100 14.78 -18.57 -0.03
N GLN A 101 15.18 -17.32 -0.19
CA GLN A 101 14.37 -16.14 0.14
C GLN A 101 13.44 -15.74 -1.00
N SER A 102 13.48 -16.44 -2.15
CA SER A 102 12.63 -16.11 -3.29
C SER A 102 11.16 -16.50 -3.05
N SER A 103 10.26 -15.53 -3.08
CA SER A 103 8.82 -15.71 -2.97
C SER A 103 8.15 -15.99 -4.33
N LEU A 104 8.68 -16.95 -5.10
CA LEU A 104 8.21 -17.22 -6.47
C LEU A 104 6.70 -17.47 -6.56
N HIS A 105 6.12 -18.15 -5.56
CA HIS A 105 4.69 -18.41 -5.51
C HIS A 105 3.86 -17.12 -5.40
N ARG A 106 4.32 -16.18 -4.58
CA ARG A 106 3.72 -14.85 -4.42
C ARG A 106 3.84 -14.06 -5.72
N ASP A 107 4.99 -14.13 -6.40
CA ASP A 107 5.24 -13.35 -7.61
C ASP A 107 4.39 -13.81 -8.79
N ILE A 108 4.18 -15.13 -8.93
CA ILE A 108 3.24 -15.69 -9.92
C ILE A 108 1.81 -15.21 -9.65
N LEU A 109 1.37 -15.22 -8.40
CA LEU A 109 0.02 -14.78 -8.03
C LEU A 109 -0.18 -13.27 -8.22
N MET A 110 0.89 -12.48 -8.03
CA MET A 110 0.92 -11.04 -8.31
C MET A 110 1.16 -10.71 -9.79
N ASN A 111 1.43 -11.70 -10.64
CA ASN A 111 1.81 -11.53 -12.04
C ASN A 111 3.04 -10.60 -12.20
N LYS A 112 4.03 -10.82 -11.33
CA LYS A 112 5.34 -10.14 -11.29
C LYS A 112 6.50 -11.08 -11.65
N ASP A 113 6.21 -12.30 -12.08
CA ASP A 113 7.19 -13.36 -12.43
C ASP A 113 8.09 -12.99 -13.62
N ALA A 114 7.63 -12.12 -14.53
CA ALA A 114 8.40 -11.62 -15.66
C ALA A 114 8.99 -10.21 -15.42
N SER A 115 8.75 -9.60 -14.25
CA SER A 115 9.33 -8.31 -13.88
C SER A 115 10.57 -8.52 -13.01
N ILE A 116 11.51 -7.57 -13.09
CA ILE A 116 12.71 -7.55 -12.27
C ILE A 116 12.72 -6.24 -11.47
N ASP A 117 12.89 -6.34 -10.16
CA ASP A 117 13.06 -5.18 -9.27
C ASP A 117 14.53 -5.05 -8.85
N TRP A 118 14.86 -3.91 -8.23
CA TRP A 118 16.22 -3.66 -7.75
C TRP A 118 16.65 -4.65 -6.66
N GLU A 119 15.70 -5.19 -5.88
CA GLU A 119 15.91 -6.20 -4.84
C GLU A 119 16.41 -7.53 -5.43
N ASP A 120 16.01 -7.87 -6.66
CA ASP A 120 16.45 -9.08 -7.37
C ASP A 120 17.88 -8.97 -7.89
N VAL A 121 18.26 -7.76 -8.33
CA VAL A 121 19.61 -7.47 -8.87
C VAL A 121 20.63 -7.32 -7.74
N TYR A 122 20.22 -6.70 -6.65
CA TYR A 122 21.03 -6.46 -5.47
C TYR A 122 20.37 -7.11 -4.26
N PRO A 123 20.42 -8.45 -4.14
CA PRO A 123 19.92 -9.12 -2.95
C PRO A 123 20.68 -8.53 -1.76
N GLY A 124 19.95 -7.98 -0.80
CA GLY A 124 20.54 -7.38 0.40
C GLY A 124 21.55 -8.35 1.03
N GLN A 125 22.55 -7.81 1.75
CA GLN A 125 23.72 -8.52 2.31
C GLN A 125 23.47 -9.84 3.09
N ALA A 126 22.22 -10.25 3.28
CA ALA A 126 21.83 -11.52 3.90
C ALA A 126 22.32 -12.78 3.15
N LEU A 127 22.64 -12.71 1.85
CA LEU A 127 23.05 -13.88 1.06
C LEU A 127 24.57 -14.01 0.86
N GLN A 128 25.37 -13.06 1.38
CA GLN A 128 26.80 -13.01 1.11
C GLN A 128 27.68 -13.76 2.14
N SER A 129 27.08 -14.57 3.02
CA SER A 129 27.83 -15.52 3.85
C SER A 129 27.65 -16.95 3.34
N GLY A 130 28.20 -17.23 2.15
CA GLY A 130 28.27 -18.58 1.58
C GLY A 130 29.12 -19.57 2.40
N LEU A 131 29.60 -19.19 3.59
CA LEU A 131 30.39 -20.04 4.48
C LEU A 131 29.60 -20.54 5.71
N ASN A 132 28.45 -19.94 6.06
CA ASN A 132 27.68 -20.25 7.27
C ASN A 132 26.20 -20.55 7.00
N VAL A 133 25.89 -21.17 5.85
CA VAL A 133 24.50 -21.54 5.48
C VAL A 133 23.87 -22.50 6.52
N GLY A 134 24.69 -23.32 7.19
CA GLY A 134 24.22 -24.23 8.25
C GLY A 134 23.70 -23.51 9.51
N ASP A 135 24.42 -22.50 10.00
CA ASP A 135 24.07 -21.81 11.27
C ASP A 135 22.85 -20.89 11.13
N ASP A 136 22.60 -20.35 9.93
CA ASP A 136 21.49 -19.43 9.67
C ASP A 136 20.15 -20.17 9.47
N VAL A 137 20.14 -21.35 8.86
CA VAL A 137 18.91 -22.14 8.65
C VAL A 137 18.25 -22.53 9.98
N HIS A 138 19.03 -23.00 10.94
CA HIS A 138 18.52 -23.35 12.27
C HIS A 138 17.93 -22.13 12.99
N THR A 139 18.63 -20.99 12.96
CA THR A 139 18.18 -19.72 13.54
C THR A 139 16.87 -19.22 12.89
N ARG A 140 16.71 -19.39 11.58
CA ARG A 140 15.47 -19.01 10.87
C ARG A 140 14.30 -19.90 11.22
N ILE A 141 14.53 -21.21 11.31
CA ILE A 141 13.51 -22.18 11.73
C ILE A 141 13.09 -21.88 13.17
N GLU A 142 14.04 -21.63 14.06
CA GLU A 142 13.81 -21.23 15.47
C GLU A 142 12.89 -20.00 15.55
N ARG A 143 13.24 -18.91 14.86
CA ARG A 143 12.41 -17.69 14.79
C ARG A 143 11.00 -17.93 14.25
N GLN A 144 10.85 -18.78 13.23
CA GLN A 144 9.55 -19.07 12.63
C GLN A 144 8.67 -19.92 13.55
N VAL A 145 9.27 -20.89 14.25
CA VAL A 145 8.56 -21.80 15.15
C VAL A 145 8.34 -21.19 16.54
N GLY A 146 9.07 -20.11 16.87
CA GLY A 146 8.95 -19.39 18.15
C GLY A 146 9.53 -20.18 19.33
N ILE A 147 10.50 -21.05 19.05
CA ILE A 147 11.33 -21.75 20.06
C ILE A 147 12.58 -20.91 20.30
#